data_AF-A0A2I6STD3-F1
#
_entry.id   AF-A0A2I6STD3-F1
#
_cell.length_a   1.000
_cell.length_b   1.000
_cell.length_c   1.000
_cell.angle_alpha   90.00
_cell.angle_beta   90.00
_cell.angle_gamma   90.00
#
_symmetry.space_group_name_H-M   'P 1'
#
loop_
_entity.id
_entity.type
_entity.pdbx_description
1 polymer ?
#
loop_
_entity_poly.entity_id
_entity_poly.type
_entity_poly.pdbx_seq_one_letter_code
_entity_poly.pdbx_strand_id
1 'polypeptide(L)'
;GGSGSGGSSSTPNHPKPVLVPKTQNNLQAQNVPQAQNASQAQNAPQAQNAPQAQNAPQAQNAPQAQNAPQVENAPQAEVTPPVPQPQSQKIDGSFDKIGSVKLNKEAQTLELSRFTLVDKLGTPPKFDKVSGKKIIEEKDFLVLNLSDINAEQLSGDFLIRRSDDLFYGYYHDTNGKNLVDAADKFSQYFVVYDEKRVNDNISDKLTATYRKKEGFVYGSNPHTKEFAARISKLGDVEIKFENGQAQGSIKDEKDGNAEIFTIKGDTKQLEITPTESNRIIIAILDQNQKSYTPGMEKAIMETKFIDSKAGNSDQKYLIGEAKSDNWQAIMVSEKK
;
A
#
# COMPACT_ATOMS: atom_id res chain seq x y z
N GLY A 1 1.16 -87.11 2.07
CA GLY A 1 2.36 -87.93 2.38
C GLY A 1 3.26 -87.96 1.16
N GLY A 2 4.54 -88.26 1.33
CA GLY A 2 5.54 -88.34 0.25
C GLY A 2 6.53 -87.17 0.24
N SER A 3 7.81 -87.49 0.34
CA SER A 3 8.96 -86.57 0.41
C SER A 3 9.64 -86.39 -0.95
N GLY A 4 10.47 -85.36 -1.15
CA GLY A 4 11.38 -85.27 -2.30
C GLY A 4 12.22 -83.98 -2.40
N SER A 5 13.54 -84.14 -2.60
CA SER A 5 14.53 -83.11 -2.99
C SER A 5 14.39 -82.74 -4.50
N GLY A 6 15.06 -81.78 -5.16
CA GLY A 6 16.36 -81.10 -4.97
C GLY A 6 17.50 -81.87 -5.68
N GLY A 7 18.31 -81.33 -6.60
CA GLY A 7 18.39 -79.98 -7.21
C GLY A 7 19.54 -79.87 -8.26
N SER A 8 19.93 -78.66 -8.72
CA SER A 8 21.05 -78.36 -9.66
C SER A 8 20.91 -78.88 -11.13
N SER A 9 21.64 -78.44 -12.17
CA SER A 9 22.40 -77.20 -12.53
C SER A 9 23.01 -77.36 -13.95
N SER A 10 23.13 -76.30 -14.79
CA SER A 10 24.31 -76.01 -15.67
C SER A 10 24.01 -75.09 -16.88
N THR A 11 24.83 -74.04 -17.05
CA THR A 11 25.08 -73.28 -18.31
C THR A 11 26.40 -73.82 -18.96
N PRO A 12 27.04 -73.25 -20.01
CA PRO A 12 26.67 -72.15 -20.95
C PRO A 12 26.96 -72.45 -22.46
N ASN A 13 26.49 -71.59 -23.40
CA ASN A 13 27.28 -71.14 -24.58
C ASN A 13 26.61 -70.02 -25.43
N HIS A 14 27.44 -69.23 -26.14
CA HIS A 14 27.04 -68.16 -27.11
C HIS A 14 26.81 -68.72 -28.54
N PRO A 15 26.06 -68.05 -29.46
CA PRO A 15 26.68 -67.02 -30.35
C PRO A 15 25.77 -65.88 -30.93
N LYS A 16 26.42 -64.73 -31.22
CA LYS A 16 26.25 -63.72 -32.34
C LYS A 16 24.86 -63.30 -32.89
N PRO A 17 24.74 -62.00 -33.24
CA PRO A 17 24.34 -61.62 -34.61
C PRO A 17 25.40 -60.84 -35.42
N VAL A 18 25.12 -60.60 -36.70
CA VAL A 18 26.03 -60.10 -37.76
C VAL A 18 25.53 -58.73 -38.32
N LEU A 19 26.44 -57.72 -38.32
CA LEU A 19 26.85 -56.76 -39.39
C LEU A 19 25.84 -56.34 -40.50
N VAL A 20 25.76 -55.12 -41.10
CA VAL A 20 26.42 -53.77 -41.12
C VAL A 20 25.48 -52.80 -41.92
N PRO A 21 25.79 -51.53 -42.35
CA PRO A 21 26.91 -50.56 -42.14
C PRO A 21 26.48 -49.17 -41.56
N LYS A 22 27.28 -48.38 -40.82
CA LYS A 22 28.50 -47.54 -41.08
C LYS A 22 28.32 -46.16 -41.79
N THR A 23 28.61 -45.08 -41.03
CA THR A 23 29.54 -43.93 -41.28
C THR A 23 29.69 -43.16 -39.95
N GLN A 24 30.86 -43.02 -39.30
CA GLN A 24 31.98 -42.05 -39.51
C GLN A 24 31.54 -40.55 -39.48
N ASN A 25 32.16 -39.62 -38.74
CA ASN A 25 33.47 -39.58 -38.05
C ASN A 25 33.50 -38.55 -36.88
N ASN A 26 34.47 -38.73 -35.96
CA ASN A 26 35.21 -37.73 -35.12
C ASN A 26 34.64 -36.32 -34.82
N LEU A 27 34.74 -35.90 -33.54
CA LEU A 27 35.91 -35.12 -33.06
C LEU A 27 36.08 -35.16 -31.53
N GLN A 28 37.31 -34.91 -31.07
CA GLN A 28 37.75 -35.04 -29.67
C GLN A 28 37.64 -33.73 -28.87
N ALA A 29 37.76 -33.86 -27.55
CA ALA A 29 37.71 -32.80 -26.55
C ALA A 29 38.61 -31.57 -26.80
N GLN A 30 38.14 -30.40 -26.37
CA GLN A 30 38.99 -29.31 -25.90
C GLN A 30 38.45 -28.71 -24.60
N ASN A 31 39.37 -28.14 -23.81
CA ASN A 31 39.17 -27.78 -22.40
C ASN A 31 38.20 -26.60 -22.21
N VAL A 32 37.45 -26.63 -21.09
CA VAL A 32 36.75 -25.45 -20.57
C VAL A 32 37.79 -24.46 -20.02
N PRO A 33 37.82 -23.19 -20.45
CA PRO A 33 38.76 -22.22 -19.90
C PRO A 33 38.44 -21.90 -18.42
N GLN A 34 39.45 -21.97 -17.55
CA GLN A 34 39.37 -21.35 -16.22
C GLN A 34 39.17 -19.84 -16.40
N ALA A 35 38.13 -19.28 -15.77
CA ALA A 35 37.95 -17.84 -15.70
C ALA A 35 39.12 -17.22 -14.92
N GLN A 36 39.86 -16.33 -15.56
CA GLN A 36 41.07 -15.72 -15.01
C GLN A 36 40.72 -14.58 -14.04
N ASN A 37 41.53 -14.49 -12.98
CA ASN A 37 41.84 -13.34 -12.12
C ASN A 37 40.92 -12.08 -12.22
N ALA A 38 40.28 -11.77 -11.09
CA ALA A 38 39.74 -10.44 -10.84
C ALA A 38 40.83 -9.36 -11.02
N SER A 39 40.54 -8.34 -11.83
CA SER A 39 41.35 -7.14 -11.92
C SER A 39 41.28 -6.37 -10.60
N GLN A 40 42.44 -6.16 -9.96
CA GLN A 40 42.53 -5.33 -8.77
C GLN A 40 42.16 -3.88 -9.12
N ALA A 41 41.09 -3.38 -8.53
CA ALA A 41 40.78 -1.94 -8.57
C ALA A 41 41.90 -1.19 -7.83
N GLN A 42 42.46 -0.18 -8.49
CA GLN A 42 43.62 0.56 -7.99
C GLN A 42 43.27 1.41 -6.76
N ASN A 43 44.26 1.62 -5.88
CA ASN A 43 44.13 2.46 -4.70
C ASN A 43 43.64 3.87 -5.07
N ALA A 44 42.54 4.32 -4.43
CA ALA A 44 42.18 5.73 -4.44
C ALA A 44 43.24 6.55 -3.66
N PRO A 45 43.62 7.75 -4.12
CA PRO A 45 44.53 8.61 -3.37
C PRO A 45 43.93 8.99 -2.01
N GLN A 46 44.77 8.96 -0.95
CA GLN A 46 44.35 9.45 0.35
C GLN A 46 43.98 10.94 0.27
N ALA A 47 42.79 11.29 0.79
CA ALA A 47 42.43 12.68 1.00
C ALA A 47 43.42 13.31 2.00
N GLN A 48 44.00 14.46 1.62
CA GLN A 48 44.96 15.18 2.46
C GLN A 48 44.25 15.73 3.71
N ASN A 49 44.96 15.71 4.84
CA ASN A 49 44.45 16.22 6.12
C ASN A 49 44.00 17.68 5.99
N ALA A 50 42.77 17.97 6.41
CA ALA A 50 42.37 19.35 6.67
C ALA A 50 43.20 19.92 7.83
N PRO A 51 43.65 21.19 7.76
CA PRO A 51 44.42 21.79 8.84
C PRO A 51 43.57 21.90 10.12
N GLN A 52 44.19 21.60 11.27
CA GLN A 52 43.53 21.67 12.57
C GLN A 52 42.98 23.07 12.86
N ALA A 53 41.72 23.15 13.27
CA ALA A 53 41.16 24.37 13.84
C ALA A 53 41.92 24.73 15.13
N GLN A 54 42.36 25.98 15.22
CA GLN A 54 43.12 26.47 16.37
C GLN A 54 42.27 26.49 17.65
N ASN A 55 42.91 26.25 18.79
CA ASN A 55 42.27 26.19 20.10
C ASN A 55 41.48 27.47 20.42
N ALA A 56 40.18 27.34 20.67
CA ALA A 56 39.44 28.37 21.38
C ALA A 56 39.90 28.41 22.85
N PRO A 57 40.08 29.61 23.45
CA PRO A 57 40.53 29.73 24.84
C PRO A 57 39.51 29.14 25.82
N GLN A 58 40.01 28.51 26.88
CA GLN A 58 39.19 27.87 27.92
C GLN A 58 38.27 28.91 28.59
N ALA A 59 36.96 28.65 28.59
CA ALA A 59 36.03 29.33 29.48
C ALA A 59 36.37 28.97 30.94
N GLN A 60 36.44 29.98 31.79
CA GLN A 60 36.85 29.85 33.19
C GLN A 60 35.80 29.10 34.02
N ASN A 61 36.26 28.38 35.06
CA ASN A 61 35.39 27.67 35.99
C ASN A 61 34.37 28.61 36.65
N ALA A 62 33.08 28.35 36.44
CA ALA A 62 32.04 28.89 37.32
C ALA A 62 32.08 28.16 38.68
N PRO A 63 31.95 28.87 39.82
CA PRO A 63 32.02 28.25 41.14
C PRO A 63 30.83 27.32 41.41
N GLN A 64 31.06 26.32 42.29
CA GLN A 64 30.06 25.31 42.65
C GLN A 64 28.81 25.93 43.30
N ALA A 65 27.67 25.27 43.08
CA ALA A 65 26.37 25.68 43.60
C ALA A 65 26.35 25.77 45.13
N GLN A 66 25.82 26.89 45.65
CA GLN A 66 25.34 26.97 47.03
C GLN A 66 23.88 26.48 47.08
N ASN A 67 23.56 25.71 48.12
CA ASN A 67 22.21 25.21 48.35
C ASN A 67 21.24 26.37 48.62
N ALA A 68 20.10 26.37 47.94
CA ALA A 68 18.94 27.20 48.23
C ALA A 68 17.72 26.28 48.52
N PRO A 69 16.76 26.69 49.35
CA PRO A 69 15.88 25.78 50.09
C PRO A 69 14.76 25.15 49.24
N GLN A 70 14.18 24.06 49.75
CA GLN A 70 12.87 23.60 49.28
C GLN A 70 11.85 24.73 49.45
N VAL A 71 11.10 25.02 48.37
CA VAL A 71 9.93 25.89 48.41
C VAL A 71 8.70 25.06 48.06
N GLU A 72 7.64 25.25 48.84
CA GLU A 72 6.40 24.48 48.78
C GLU A 72 5.57 24.79 47.52
N ASN A 73 4.80 23.78 47.09
CA ASN A 73 3.58 23.86 46.29
C ASN A 73 3.35 25.14 45.45
N ALA A 74 3.86 25.15 44.22
CA ALA A 74 3.33 26.07 43.21
C ALA A 74 1.87 25.69 42.85
N PRO A 75 0.95 26.66 42.71
CA PRO A 75 -0.42 26.38 42.30
C PRO A 75 -0.47 25.79 40.89
N GLN A 76 -1.52 25.00 40.60
CA GLN A 76 -1.76 24.46 39.26
C GLN A 76 -1.78 25.59 38.24
N ALA A 77 -1.02 25.44 37.16
CA ALA A 77 -1.10 26.35 36.03
C ALA A 77 -2.53 26.34 35.48
N GLU A 78 -3.17 27.51 35.46
CA GLU A 78 -4.41 27.69 34.72
C GLU A 78 -4.20 27.28 33.26
N VAL A 79 -5.20 26.61 32.70
CA VAL A 79 -5.17 26.19 31.30
C VAL A 79 -5.15 27.44 30.44
N THR A 80 -4.01 27.77 29.85
CA THR A 80 -3.93 28.82 28.82
C THR A 80 -4.95 28.48 27.74
N PRO A 81 -5.85 29.41 27.35
CA PRO A 81 -6.79 29.15 26.27
C PRO A 81 -6.01 28.76 25.01
N PRO A 82 -6.51 27.80 24.20
CA PRO A 82 -5.80 27.38 23.01
C PRO A 82 -5.54 28.60 22.12
N VAL A 83 -4.27 28.76 21.71
CA VAL A 83 -3.87 29.77 20.74
C VAL A 83 -4.81 29.65 19.54
N PRO A 84 -5.50 30.72 19.11
CA PRO A 84 -6.36 30.65 17.95
C PRO A 84 -5.55 30.18 16.75
N GLN A 85 -5.80 28.95 16.30
CA GLN A 85 -5.29 28.53 14.98
C GLN A 85 -5.85 29.52 13.96
N PRO A 86 -5.05 30.00 13.00
CA PRO A 86 -5.58 30.82 11.92
C PRO A 86 -6.74 30.05 11.29
N GLN A 87 -7.92 30.67 11.24
CA GLN A 87 -9.12 30.02 10.73
C GLN A 87 -8.96 29.80 9.22
N SER A 88 -8.48 28.61 8.83
CA SER A 88 -8.51 28.17 7.44
C SER A 88 -9.93 28.32 6.89
N GLN A 89 -10.05 28.85 5.68
CA GLN A 89 -11.36 29.10 5.08
C GLN A 89 -12.08 27.78 4.86
N LYS A 90 -13.15 27.54 5.61
CA LYS A 90 -14.02 26.38 5.44
C LYS A 90 -14.60 26.35 4.02
N ILE A 91 -14.71 25.14 3.48
CA ILE A 91 -15.44 24.88 2.25
C ILE A 91 -16.94 24.89 2.59
N ASP A 92 -17.77 25.50 1.75
CA ASP A 92 -19.23 25.42 1.92
C ASP A 92 -19.72 24.01 1.56
N GLY A 93 -19.95 23.19 2.58
CA GLY A 93 -20.29 21.77 2.45
C GLY A 93 -20.46 21.12 3.83
N SER A 94 -21.20 20.01 3.88
CA SER A 94 -21.37 19.20 5.10
C SER A 94 -20.76 17.82 4.86
N PHE A 95 -19.54 17.63 5.35
CA PHE A 95 -18.73 16.49 4.90
C PHE A 95 -19.02 15.21 5.66
N ASP A 96 -19.10 14.10 4.91
CA ASP A 96 -19.18 12.74 5.42
C ASP A 96 -18.13 11.85 4.74
N LYS A 97 -18.03 10.57 5.12
CA LYS A 97 -16.96 9.68 4.65
C LYS A 97 -17.42 8.26 4.33
N ILE A 98 -16.72 7.65 3.38
CA ILE A 98 -16.68 6.20 3.14
C ILE A 98 -15.29 5.70 3.55
N GLY A 99 -15.20 4.48 4.08
CA GLY A 99 -13.95 3.91 4.56
C GLY A 99 -13.38 4.54 5.82
N SER A 100 -12.07 4.35 5.99
CA SER A 100 -11.36 4.46 7.26
C SER A 100 -10.49 5.71 7.34
N VAL A 101 -11.10 6.87 7.55
CA VAL A 101 -10.39 8.09 8.00
C VAL A 101 -11.09 8.69 9.23
N LYS A 102 -10.36 9.44 10.05
CA LYS A 102 -10.94 10.33 11.07
C LYS A 102 -11.24 11.68 10.43
N LEU A 103 -12.52 12.00 10.30
CA LEU A 103 -13.01 13.29 9.80
C LEU A 103 -13.65 14.06 10.97
N ASN A 104 -13.19 15.28 11.22
CA ASN A 104 -13.89 16.25 12.06
C ASN A 104 -14.79 17.08 11.13
N LYS A 105 -16.12 16.91 11.23
CA LYS A 105 -17.08 17.56 10.33
C LYS A 105 -17.13 19.08 10.58
N GLU A 106 -17.06 19.48 11.84
CA GLU A 106 -17.19 20.87 12.29
C GLU A 106 -15.95 21.70 11.94
N ALA A 107 -14.75 21.14 12.12
CA ALA A 107 -13.48 21.78 11.77
C ALA A 107 -13.11 21.58 10.29
N GLN A 108 -13.74 20.62 9.59
CA GLN A 108 -13.39 20.18 8.24
C GLN A 108 -11.92 19.74 8.14
N THR A 109 -11.52 18.83 9.05
CA THR A 109 -10.15 18.31 9.10
C THR A 109 -10.09 16.78 9.04
N LEU A 110 -9.02 16.26 8.43
CA LEU A 110 -8.64 14.86 8.43
C LEU A 110 -7.49 14.65 9.42
N GLU A 111 -7.58 13.62 10.27
CA GLU A 111 -6.45 13.14 11.07
C GLU A 111 -5.89 11.87 10.41
N LEU A 112 -4.63 11.94 9.98
CA LEU A 112 -3.89 10.86 9.32
C LEU A 112 -2.69 10.44 10.18
N SER A 113 -2.26 9.19 10.07
CA SER A 113 -1.01 8.75 10.68
C SER A 113 0.20 9.27 9.91
N ARG A 114 1.27 9.61 10.65
CA ARG A 114 2.57 10.07 10.14
C ARG A 114 3.67 9.34 10.88
N PHE A 115 4.72 8.91 10.18
CA PHE A 115 5.81 8.14 10.76
C PHE A 115 7.11 8.94 10.76
N THR A 116 7.79 8.96 11.90
CA THR A 116 9.10 9.62 12.05
C THR A 116 10.17 8.59 12.35
N LEU A 117 11.21 8.53 11.52
CA LEU A 117 12.40 7.71 11.77
C LEU A 117 13.02 8.05 13.14
N VAL A 118 13.17 7.03 13.98
CA VAL A 118 13.77 7.12 15.31
C VAL A 118 15.27 6.96 15.25
N ASP A 119 15.77 6.14 14.32
CA ASP A 119 17.18 5.82 14.16
C ASP A 119 17.94 6.95 13.45
N LYS A 120 18.17 8.05 14.16
CA LYS A 120 18.90 9.23 13.65
C LYS A 120 20.37 9.14 14.06
N LEU A 121 21.27 9.46 13.12
CA LEU A 121 22.71 9.47 13.36
C LEU A 121 23.04 10.35 14.58
N GLY A 122 23.75 9.78 15.56
CA GLY A 122 24.10 10.46 16.81
C GLY A 122 23.07 10.37 17.94
N THR A 123 21.94 9.67 17.77
CA THR A 123 20.96 9.43 18.84
C THR A 123 21.03 7.99 19.37
N PRO A 124 20.86 7.75 20.69
CA PRO A 124 20.78 6.39 21.23
C PRO A 124 19.56 5.64 20.70
N PRO A 125 19.69 4.33 20.37
CA PRO A 125 18.57 3.54 19.87
C PRO A 125 17.48 3.38 20.95
N LYS A 126 16.21 3.63 20.56
CA LYS A 126 15.05 3.31 21.41
C LYS A 126 14.66 1.85 21.21
N PHE A 127 14.16 1.22 22.26
CA PHE A 127 13.64 -0.14 22.24
C PHE A 127 12.19 -0.16 22.71
N ASP A 128 11.38 -0.98 22.05
CA ASP A 128 10.00 -1.20 22.46
C ASP A 128 9.96 -2.03 23.76
N LYS A 129 9.20 -1.55 24.75
CA LYS A 129 9.21 -2.13 26.11
C LYS A 129 8.58 -3.52 26.19
N VAL A 130 7.75 -3.90 25.21
CA VAL A 130 7.00 -5.16 25.22
C VAL A 130 7.77 -6.23 24.44
N SER A 131 8.22 -5.91 23.23
CA SER A 131 8.92 -6.84 22.34
C SER A 131 10.44 -6.89 22.53
N GLY A 132 11.03 -5.89 23.20
CA GLY A 132 12.48 -5.72 23.33
C GLY A 132 13.21 -5.38 22.03
N LYS A 133 12.48 -5.21 20.91
CA LYS A 133 13.05 -4.90 19.60
C LYS A 133 13.38 -3.41 19.47
N LYS A 134 14.37 -3.07 18.63
CA LYS A 134 14.70 -1.69 18.28
C LYS A 134 13.51 -1.04 17.56
N ILE A 135 13.16 0.17 17.95
CA ILE A 135 12.15 0.99 17.27
C ILE A 135 12.80 1.64 16.05
N ILE A 136 12.21 1.46 14.88
CA ILE A 136 12.65 2.07 13.62
C ILE A 136 11.94 3.40 13.37
N GLU A 137 10.64 3.47 13.68
CA GLU A 137 9.80 4.66 13.49
C GLU A 137 8.83 4.82 14.67
N GLU A 138 8.46 6.07 14.97
CA GLU A 138 7.37 6.41 15.87
C GLU A 138 6.21 7.02 15.06
N LYS A 139 5.01 6.47 15.25
CA LYS A 139 3.76 7.01 14.74
C LYS A 139 3.32 8.22 15.57
N ASP A 140 2.91 9.24 14.86
CA ASP A 140 2.25 10.45 15.34
C ASP A 140 1.09 10.78 14.39
N PHE A 141 0.37 11.88 14.63
CA PHE A 141 -0.75 12.30 13.79
C PHE A 141 -0.46 13.60 13.02
N LEU A 142 -1.01 13.67 11.80
CA LEU A 142 -1.05 14.86 10.97
C LEU A 142 -2.52 15.28 10.81
N VAL A 143 -2.83 16.52 11.16
CA VAL A 143 -4.15 17.13 10.92
C VAL A 143 -4.06 17.99 9.67
N LEU A 144 -4.93 17.74 8.69
CA LEU A 144 -5.04 18.51 7.44
C LEU A 144 -6.43 19.13 7.33
N ASN A 145 -6.53 20.43 7.03
CA ASN A 145 -7.81 21.04 6.67
C ASN A 145 -8.18 20.67 5.23
N LEU A 146 -9.46 20.38 4.97
CA LEU A 146 -9.94 20.05 3.61
C LEU A 146 -9.70 21.22 2.62
N SER A 147 -9.72 22.46 3.11
CA SER A 147 -9.40 23.67 2.35
C SER A 147 -7.98 23.69 1.76
N ASP A 148 -7.03 23.08 2.48
CA ASP A 148 -5.60 23.18 2.21
C ASP A 148 -5.13 22.02 1.29
N ILE A 149 -6.02 21.07 1.00
CA ILE A 149 -5.77 19.94 0.10
C ILE A 149 -5.94 20.39 -1.36
N ASN A 150 -4.81 20.39 -2.06
CA ASN A 150 -4.71 20.66 -3.50
C ASN A 150 -5.27 19.49 -4.35
N ALA A 151 -5.13 19.58 -5.68
CA ALA A 151 -5.55 18.51 -6.61
C ALA A 151 -4.97 17.13 -6.25
N GLU A 152 -3.71 17.10 -5.81
CA GLU A 152 -3.04 15.94 -5.23
C GLU A 152 -2.11 16.38 -4.09
N GLN A 153 -1.99 15.54 -3.07
CA GLN A 153 -1.00 15.66 -2.01
C GLN A 153 -0.43 14.27 -1.69
N LEU A 154 0.85 14.07 -1.97
CA LEU A 154 1.56 12.80 -1.81
C LEU A 154 2.70 12.95 -0.79
N SER A 155 2.89 11.95 0.06
CA SER A 155 4.03 11.79 0.94
C SER A 155 4.46 10.31 1.01
N GLY A 156 5.48 10.00 1.81
CA GLY A 156 5.84 8.60 2.11
C GLY A 156 4.81 7.86 2.99
N ASP A 157 3.86 8.58 3.60
CA ASP A 157 2.87 8.02 4.53
C ASP A 157 1.44 8.05 3.97
N PHE A 158 1.15 8.83 2.93
CA PHE A 158 -0.21 8.98 2.39
C PHE A 158 -0.26 9.54 0.97
N LEU A 159 -1.38 9.29 0.29
CA LEU A 159 -1.83 9.96 -0.93
C LEU A 159 -3.26 10.47 -0.74
N ILE A 160 -3.51 11.74 -1.02
CA ILE A 160 -4.85 12.33 -1.11
C ILE A 160 -5.00 13.00 -2.47
N ARG A 161 -6.18 12.84 -3.08
CA ARG A 161 -6.57 13.48 -4.33
C ARG A 161 -7.90 14.18 -4.19
N ARG A 162 -8.07 15.27 -4.93
CA ARG A 162 -9.27 16.08 -4.94
C ARG A 162 -10.00 16.00 -6.28
N SER A 163 -11.32 16.06 -6.27
CA SER A 163 -12.17 16.17 -7.46
C SER A 163 -13.42 16.96 -7.09
N ASP A 164 -13.44 18.24 -7.44
CA ASP A 164 -14.26 19.27 -6.78
C ASP A 164 -14.11 19.17 -5.25
N ASP A 165 -15.21 19.00 -4.50
CA ASP A 165 -15.18 18.79 -3.04
C ASP A 165 -15.39 17.31 -2.67
N LEU A 166 -14.81 16.41 -3.47
CA LEU A 166 -14.53 15.02 -3.12
C LEU A 166 -13.03 14.87 -2.85
N PHE A 167 -12.69 14.24 -1.72
CA PHE A 167 -11.31 13.93 -1.34
C PHE A 167 -11.16 12.43 -1.18
N TYR A 168 -10.17 11.81 -1.82
CA TYR A 168 -10.03 10.36 -1.80
C TYR A 168 -8.58 9.91 -1.83
N GLY A 169 -8.31 8.71 -1.30
CA GLY A 169 -6.97 8.14 -1.32
C GLY A 169 -6.72 7.15 -0.20
N TYR A 170 -5.48 7.12 0.29
CA TYR A 170 -5.04 6.23 1.36
C TYR A 170 -4.02 6.90 2.27
N TYR A 171 -3.89 6.39 3.50
CA TYR A 171 -2.75 6.63 4.37
C TYR A 171 -2.28 5.31 4.99
N HIS A 172 -0.99 5.21 5.30
CA HIS A 172 -0.42 4.10 6.03
C HIS A 172 -0.73 4.24 7.51
N ASP A 173 -1.02 3.13 8.17
CA ASP A 173 -1.31 3.06 9.59
C ASP A 173 -0.76 1.79 10.24
N THR A 174 -0.70 1.79 11.57
CA THR A 174 -0.16 0.71 12.41
C THR A 174 -0.98 0.56 13.69
N ASN A 175 -1.07 -0.68 14.19
CA ASN A 175 -1.78 -1.01 15.44
C ASN A 175 -1.17 -0.35 16.69
N GLY A 176 0.14 -0.08 16.67
CA GLY A 176 0.89 0.50 17.78
C GLY A 176 1.51 1.86 17.44
N LYS A 177 1.92 2.60 18.47
CA LYS A 177 2.69 3.84 18.33
C LYS A 177 4.13 3.59 17.87
N ASN A 178 4.77 2.56 18.43
CA ASN A 178 6.14 2.20 18.11
C ASN A 178 6.14 1.21 16.95
N LEU A 179 6.90 1.48 15.90
CA LEU A 179 7.12 0.55 14.81
C LEU A 179 8.50 -0.11 14.98
N VAL A 180 8.51 -1.44 15.02
CA VAL A 180 9.74 -2.26 15.16
C VAL A 180 10.04 -3.09 13.90
N ASP A 181 9.08 -3.16 12.97
CA ASP A 181 9.18 -3.83 11.69
C ASP A 181 8.39 -3.02 10.66
N ALA A 182 9.01 -2.68 9.53
CA ALA A 182 8.33 -1.96 8.45
C ALA A 182 7.18 -2.79 7.86
N ALA A 183 7.17 -4.11 8.06
CA ALA A 183 6.11 -5.02 7.63
C ALA A 183 4.75 -4.78 8.33
N ASP A 184 4.74 -4.14 9.51
CA ASP A 184 3.51 -3.95 10.29
C ASP A 184 2.68 -2.71 9.87
N LYS A 185 3.18 -1.90 8.91
CA LYS A 185 2.37 -0.86 8.24
C LYS A 185 1.35 -1.51 7.29
N PHE A 186 0.10 -1.05 7.36
CA PHE A 186 -0.97 -1.36 6.41
C PHE A 186 -1.59 -0.07 5.89
N SER A 187 -2.29 -0.09 4.76
CA SER A 187 -3.02 1.09 4.27
C SER A 187 -4.47 1.11 4.76
N GLN A 188 -4.98 2.31 5.03
CA GLN A 188 -6.40 2.59 5.22
C GLN A 188 -6.87 3.50 4.08
N TYR A 189 -8.05 3.18 3.51
CA TYR A 189 -8.59 3.82 2.31
C TYR A 189 -9.83 4.64 2.67
N PHE A 190 -10.03 5.78 1.99
CA PHE A 190 -11.17 6.65 2.26
C PHE A 190 -11.65 7.45 1.05
N VAL A 191 -12.93 7.84 1.11
CA VAL A 191 -13.51 8.96 0.35
C VAL A 191 -14.19 9.90 1.34
N VAL A 192 -14.03 11.20 1.18
CA VAL A 192 -14.75 12.25 1.92
C VAL A 192 -15.52 13.08 0.91
N TYR A 193 -16.79 13.34 1.20
CA TYR A 193 -17.76 13.90 0.26
C TYR A 193 -18.74 14.82 0.97
N ASP A 194 -19.31 15.80 0.26
CA ASP A 194 -20.41 16.61 0.80
C ASP A 194 -21.71 15.79 0.80
N GLU A 195 -22.24 15.50 1.99
CA GLU A 195 -23.43 14.67 2.19
C GLU A 195 -24.69 15.32 1.61
N LYS A 196 -24.71 16.66 1.47
CA LYS A 196 -25.80 17.40 0.81
C LYS A 196 -25.86 17.17 -0.70
N ARG A 197 -24.80 16.63 -1.32
CA ARG A 197 -24.75 16.29 -2.74
C ARG A 197 -25.13 14.83 -3.03
N VAL A 198 -25.43 14.02 -2.01
CA VAL A 198 -25.89 12.64 -2.22
C VAL A 198 -27.21 12.63 -2.99
N ASN A 199 -27.30 11.77 -3.99
CA ASN A 199 -28.50 11.57 -4.78
C ASN A 199 -29.06 10.16 -4.54
N ASP A 200 -30.14 10.07 -3.78
CA ASP A 200 -30.84 8.80 -3.48
C ASP A 200 -31.88 8.44 -4.55
N ASN A 201 -32.20 9.36 -5.49
CA ASN A 201 -33.28 9.20 -6.48
C ASN A 201 -32.75 8.66 -7.82
N ILE A 202 -32.14 7.48 -7.77
CA ILE A 202 -31.50 6.87 -8.95
C ILE A 202 -32.49 6.02 -9.74
N SER A 203 -32.62 6.32 -11.03
CA SER A 203 -33.49 5.56 -11.93
C SER A 203 -32.99 4.13 -12.12
N ASP A 204 -33.85 3.14 -11.88
CA ASP A 204 -33.61 1.72 -12.22
C ASP A 204 -33.40 1.50 -13.75
N LYS A 205 -33.53 2.54 -14.57
CA LYS A 205 -33.26 2.52 -16.02
C LYS A 205 -32.07 3.43 -16.42
N LEU A 206 -31.19 3.77 -15.47
CA LEU A 206 -30.02 4.62 -15.71
C LEU A 206 -29.24 4.14 -16.95
N THR A 207 -28.96 5.07 -17.87
CA THR A 207 -28.04 4.85 -18.99
C THR A 207 -27.02 5.98 -18.97
N ALA A 208 -25.77 5.65 -18.64
CA ALA A 208 -24.71 6.63 -18.40
C ALA A 208 -23.33 5.93 -18.44
N THR A 209 -22.28 6.68 -18.77
CA THR A 209 -20.90 6.19 -18.65
C THR A 209 -20.17 6.98 -17.57
N TYR A 210 -19.52 6.31 -16.64
CA TYR A 210 -18.66 6.90 -15.62
C TYR A 210 -17.21 6.50 -15.90
N ARG A 211 -16.29 7.47 -15.90
CA ARG A 211 -14.85 7.23 -16.11
C ARG A 211 -14.01 8.13 -15.22
N LYS A 212 -12.92 7.60 -14.67
CA LYS A 212 -11.91 8.42 -14.00
C LYS A 212 -10.54 7.76 -14.00
N LYS A 213 -9.55 8.49 -14.53
CA LYS A 213 -8.14 8.13 -14.44
C LYS A 213 -7.72 8.07 -12.98
N GLU A 214 -7.10 6.96 -12.60
CA GLU A 214 -6.66 6.63 -11.25
C GLU A 214 -7.73 6.99 -10.18
N GLY A 215 -8.97 6.62 -10.50
CA GLY A 215 -10.15 6.78 -9.65
C GLY A 215 -10.39 5.60 -8.72
N PHE A 216 -9.77 4.45 -8.99
CA PHE A 216 -9.78 3.27 -8.13
C PHE A 216 -8.49 3.23 -7.31
N VAL A 217 -8.58 3.22 -5.98
CA VAL A 217 -7.42 3.20 -5.06
C VAL A 217 -7.55 1.98 -4.17
N TYR A 218 -6.58 1.06 -4.23
CA TYR A 218 -6.74 -0.27 -3.65
C TYR A 218 -5.45 -0.88 -3.09
N GLY A 219 -5.59 -1.95 -2.31
CA GLY A 219 -4.47 -2.81 -1.93
C GLY A 219 -4.82 -3.85 -0.87
N SER A 220 -3.82 -4.55 -0.34
CA SER A 220 -4.04 -5.65 0.60
C SER A 220 -4.56 -5.21 1.96
N ASN A 221 -5.37 -6.06 2.59
CA ASN A 221 -5.80 -5.91 3.97
C ASN A 221 -4.64 -6.10 4.96
N PRO A 222 -4.77 -5.62 6.22
CA PRO A 222 -3.65 -5.54 7.19
C PRO A 222 -2.96 -6.84 7.60
N HIS A 223 -3.51 -8.01 7.28
CA HIS A 223 -2.91 -9.31 7.62
C HIS A 223 -1.86 -9.79 6.59
N THR A 224 -1.84 -9.19 5.40
CA THR A 224 -0.89 -9.54 4.34
C THR A 224 0.46 -8.93 4.64
N LYS A 225 1.53 -9.75 4.71
CA LYS A 225 2.90 -9.28 4.98
C LYS A 225 3.75 -9.16 3.71
N GLU A 226 3.33 -9.78 2.61
CA GLU A 226 4.00 -9.70 1.32
C GLU A 226 4.18 -8.24 0.87
N PHE A 227 5.43 -7.85 0.60
CA PHE A 227 5.82 -6.47 0.35
C PHE A 227 5.14 -5.90 -0.89
N ALA A 228 5.03 -6.69 -1.96
CA ALA A 228 4.39 -6.25 -3.20
C ALA A 228 2.88 -5.98 -3.07
N ALA A 229 2.20 -6.69 -2.15
CA ALA A 229 0.76 -6.55 -1.92
C ALA A 229 0.40 -5.33 -1.06
N ARG A 230 1.31 -4.94 -0.16
CA ARG A 230 1.15 -3.84 0.80
C ARG A 230 1.33 -2.44 0.19
N ILE A 231 1.90 -2.36 -1.01
CA ILE A 231 1.99 -1.11 -1.76
C ILE A 231 0.64 -0.84 -2.41
N SER A 232 -0.08 0.16 -1.90
CA SER A 232 -1.35 0.61 -2.47
C SER A 232 -1.18 1.03 -3.94
N LYS A 233 -2.14 0.62 -4.77
CA LYS A 233 -2.16 0.84 -6.22
C LYS A 233 -3.32 1.73 -6.65
N LEU A 234 -3.19 2.22 -7.87
CA LEU A 234 -4.14 3.09 -8.55
C LEU A 234 -4.60 2.39 -9.83
N GLY A 235 -5.86 2.57 -10.20
CA GLY A 235 -6.42 2.04 -11.44
C GLY A 235 -7.43 3.01 -12.08
N ASP A 236 -7.44 2.99 -13.40
CA ASP A 236 -8.34 3.78 -14.24
C ASP A 236 -9.67 3.04 -14.35
N VAL A 237 -10.74 3.67 -13.85
CA VAL A 237 -12.08 3.08 -13.82
C VAL A 237 -12.90 3.53 -15.03
N GLU A 238 -13.57 2.57 -15.67
CA GLU A 238 -14.62 2.80 -16.66
C GLU A 238 -15.83 1.88 -16.37
N ILE A 239 -17.01 2.46 -16.23
CA ILE A 239 -18.28 1.77 -15.99
C ILE A 239 -19.33 2.32 -16.94
N LYS A 240 -20.05 1.43 -17.62
CA LYS A 240 -21.21 1.75 -18.43
C LYS A 240 -22.47 1.16 -17.79
N PHE A 241 -23.45 2.02 -17.57
CA PHE A 241 -24.82 1.63 -17.23
C PHE A 241 -25.66 1.62 -18.50
N GLU A 242 -26.40 0.53 -18.72
CA GLU A 242 -27.42 0.40 -19.76
C GLU A 242 -28.72 -0.12 -19.14
N ASN A 243 -29.79 0.67 -19.16
CA ASN A 243 -31.07 0.34 -18.54
C ASN A 243 -30.90 -0.20 -17.09
N GLY A 244 -30.10 0.50 -16.28
CA GLY A 244 -29.81 0.19 -14.88
C GLY A 244 -28.75 -0.90 -14.65
N GLN A 245 -28.38 -1.69 -15.67
CA GLN A 245 -27.36 -2.73 -15.54
C GLN A 245 -25.96 -2.16 -15.79
N ALA A 246 -25.02 -2.45 -14.89
CA ALA A 246 -23.65 -1.98 -14.94
C ALA A 246 -22.70 -3.03 -15.50
N GLN A 247 -21.81 -2.61 -16.40
CA GLN A 247 -20.66 -3.38 -16.86
C GLN A 247 -19.45 -2.45 -16.99
N GLY A 248 -18.26 -2.90 -16.58
CA GLY A 248 -17.07 -2.07 -16.62
C GLY A 248 -15.80 -2.81 -16.25
N SER A 249 -14.70 -2.06 -16.15
CA SER A 249 -13.44 -2.58 -15.63
C SER A 249 -12.53 -1.50 -15.05
N ILE A 250 -11.51 -1.96 -14.33
CA ILE A 250 -10.41 -1.14 -13.81
C ILE A 250 -9.15 -1.60 -14.53
N LYS A 251 -8.34 -0.65 -15.03
CA LYS A 251 -7.08 -0.93 -15.73
C LYS A 251 -5.89 -0.27 -15.06
N ASP A 252 -4.74 -0.93 -15.09
CA ASP A 252 -3.46 -0.33 -14.69
C ASP A 252 -2.73 0.15 -15.96
N GLU A 253 -2.83 1.45 -16.28
CA GLU A 253 -2.10 2.03 -17.43
C GLU A 253 -0.59 1.86 -17.33
N LYS A 254 -0.03 1.78 -16.10
CA LYS A 254 1.41 1.62 -15.86
C LYS A 254 1.86 0.17 -16.11
N ASP A 255 0.92 -0.77 -16.14
CA ASP A 255 1.15 -2.18 -16.48
C ASP A 255 0.58 -2.54 -17.87
N GLY A 256 0.90 -1.71 -18.87
CA GLY A 256 0.51 -1.96 -20.26
C GLY A 256 -1.01 -1.87 -20.53
N ASN A 257 -1.75 -1.15 -19.68
CA ASN A 257 -3.22 -1.06 -19.71
C ASN A 257 -3.91 -2.41 -19.44
N ALA A 258 -3.28 -3.26 -18.62
CA ALA A 258 -3.84 -4.53 -18.18
C ALA A 258 -5.16 -4.31 -17.40
N GLU A 259 -6.16 -5.12 -17.71
CA GLU A 259 -7.42 -5.14 -16.95
C GLU A 259 -7.20 -5.90 -15.65
N ILE A 260 -7.25 -5.19 -14.51
CA ILE A 260 -6.91 -5.72 -13.17
C ILE A 260 -8.15 -6.06 -12.33
N PHE A 261 -9.32 -5.50 -12.67
CA PHE A 261 -10.61 -5.90 -12.13
C PHE A 261 -11.70 -5.75 -13.20
N THR A 262 -12.71 -6.61 -13.14
CA THR A 262 -13.97 -6.46 -13.88
C THR A 262 -15.07 -5.95 -12.94
N ILE A 263 -16.01 -5.17 -13.47
CA ILE A 263 -17.20 -4.68 -12.76
C ILE A 263 -18.45 -5.22 -13.44
N LYS A 264 -19.39 -5.74 -12.63
CA LYS A 264 -20.78 -6.02 -13.02
C LYS A 264 -21.72 -5.59 -11.90
N GLY A 265 -23.00 -5.37 -12.20
CA GLY A 265 -24.01 -5.12 -11.18
C GLY A 265 -25.13 -4.22 -11.67
N ASP A 266 -25.61 -3.34 -10.79
CA ASP A 266 -26.69 -2.40 -11.08
C ASP A 266 -26.49 -1.04 -10.38
N THR A 267 -27.55 -0.23 -10.33
CA THR A 267 -27.57 1.11 -9.71
C THR A 267 -27.51 1.12 -8.18
N LYS A 268 -27.43 -0.05 -7.53
CA LYS A 268 -27.37 -0.19 -6.06
C LYS A 268 -26.08 -0.88 -5.63
N GLN A 269 -25.68 -1.93 -6.35
CA GLN A 269 -24.51 -2.72 -6.02
C GLN A 269 -23.65 -3.05 -7.24
N LEU A 270 -22.34 -2.93 -7.08
CA LEU A 270 -21.34 -3.37 -8.05
C LEU A 270 -20.50 -4.50 -7.46
N GLU A 271 -20.49 -5.64 -8.13
CA GLU A 271 -19.54 -6.73 -7.92
C GLU A 271 -18.23 -6.40 -8.64
N ILE A 272 -17.17 -6.23 -7.88
CA ILE A 272 -15.81 -5.96 -8.36
C ILE A 272 -14.99 -7.24 -8.20
N THR A 273 -14.60 -7.85 -9.32
CA THR A 273 -13.90 -9.13 -9.37
C THR A 273 -12.50 -8.95 -9.94
N PRO A 274 -11.42 -9.29 -9.20
CA PRO A 274 -10.05 -9.18 -9.73
C PRO A 274 -9.80 -10.17 -10.87
N THR A 275 -8.87 -9.79 -11.76
CA THR A 275 -8.39 -10.66 -12.84
C THR A 275 -7.08 -11.35 -12.46
N GLU A 276 -6.62 -12.28 -13.31
CA GLU A 276 -5.29 -12.89 -13.18
C GLU A 276 -4.14 -11.88 -13.35
N SER A 277 -4.37 -10.71 -13.97
CA SER A 277 -3.36 -9.65 -14.12
C SER A 277 -3.18 -8.82 -12.84
N ASN A 278 -4.00 -9.02 -11.81
CA ASN A 278 -3.95 -8.19 -10.62
C ASN A 278 -2.78 -8.56 -9.70
N ARG A 279 -1.67 -7.80 -9.82
CA ARG A 279 -0.42 -8.05 -9.07
C ARG A 279 -0.57 -8.12 -7.55
N ILE A 280 -1.54 -7.43 -6.95
CA ILE A 280 -1.75 -7.52 -5.49
C ILE A 280 -2.40 -8.85 -5.12
N ILE A 281 -3.37 -9.31 -5.91
CA ILE A 281 -3.98 -10.64 -5.74
C ILE A 281 -2.95 -11.74 -6.00
N ILE A 282 -2.15 -11.65 -7.08
CA ILE A 282 -1.04 -12.59 -7.33
C ILE A 282 -0.13 -12.69 -6.10
N ALA A 283 0.37 -11.57 -5.59
CA ALA A 283 1.27 -11.53 -4.44
C ALA A 283 0.65 -12.13 -3.16
N ILE A 284 -0.65 -11.88 -2.91
CA ILE A 284 -1.41 -12.50 -1.82
C ILE A 284 -1.52 -14.02 -2.00
N LEU A 285 -1.78 -14.49 -3.22
CA LEU A 285 -1.96 -15.91 -3.51
C LEU A 285 -0.65 -16.69 -3.44
N ASP A 286 0.45 -16.10 -3.94
CA ASP A 286 1.81 -16.65 -3.84
C ASP A 286 2.22 -16.83 -2.37
N GLN A 287 2.02 -15.80 -1.54
CA GLN A 287 2.26 -15.86 -0.08
C GLN A 287 1.48 -17.01 0.59
N ASN A 288 0.29 -17.31 0.08
CA ASN A 288 -0.63 -18.34 0.59
C ASN A 288 -0.52 -19.70 -0.13
N GLN A 289 0.42 -19.86 -1.07
CA GLN A 289 0.61 -21.07 -1.88
C GLN A 289 -0.67 -21.49 -2.64
N LYS A 290 -1.43 -20.51 -3.14
CA LYS A 290 -2.67 -20.70 -3.92
C LYS A 290 -2.45 -20.27 -5.37
N SER A 291 -3.23 -20.84 -6.28
CA SER A 291 -3.33 -20.38 -7.67
C SER A 291 -4.57 -19.51 -7.87
N TYR A 292 -4.53 -18.60 -8.84
CA TYR A 292 -5.68 -17.80 -9.23
C TYR A 292 -6.81 -18.69 -9.79
N THR A 293 -8.05 -18.36 -9.46
CA THR A 293 -9.26 -18.96 -10.03
C THR A 293 -10.28 -17.85 -10.39
N PRO A 294 -10.90 -17.88 -11.58
CA PRO A 294 -11.85 -16.85 -11.98
C PRO A 294 -13.02 -16.70 -11.00
N GLY A 295 -13.31 -15.45 -10.60
CA GLY A 295 -14.38 -15.14 -9.65
C GLY A 295 -13.99 -15.22 -8.17
N MET A 296 -12.74 -15.58 -7.85
CA MET A 296 -12.23 -15.49 -6.47
C MET A 296 -12.04 -14.03 -6.03
N GLU A 297 -11.94 -13.82 -4.71
CA GLU A 297 -11.67 -12.50 -4.12
C GLU A 297 -12.61 -11.38 -4.58
N LYS A 298 -13.81 -11.71 -5.07
CA LYS A 298 -14.81 -10.72 -5.46
C LYS A 298 -15.29 -9.94 -4.25
N ALA A 299 -15.53 -8.65 -4.44
CA ALA A 299 -16.05 -7.74 -3.43
C ALA A 299 -17.36 -7.10 -3.93
N ILE A 300 -18.31 -6.90 -3.03
CA ILE A 300 -19.51 -6.09 -3.31
C ILE A 300 -19.23 -4.66 -2.84
N MET A 301 -19.61 -3.69 -3.66
CA MET A 301 -19.57 -2.27 -3.37
C MET A 301 -20.98 -1.70 -3.50
N GLU A 302 -21.54 -1.21 -2.39
CA GLU A 302 -22.74 -0.37 -2.42
C GLU A 302 -22.41 0.94 -3.15
N THR A 303 -23.24 1.32 -4.11
CA THR A 303 -23.04 2.54 -4.90
C THR A 303 -23.55 3.76 -4.15
N LYS A 304 -22.83 4.88 -4.23
CA LYS A 304 -23.34 6.20 -3.83
C LYS A 304 -23.12 7.18 -4.98
N PHE A 305 -24.20 7.78 -5.46
CA PHE A 305 -24.16 8.81 -6.49
C PHE A 305 -24.14 10.19 -5.84
N ILE A 306 -23.30 11.07 -6.37
CA ILE A 306 -23.09 12.44 -5.86
C ILE A 306 -23.32 13.41 -7.02
N ASP A 307 -24.23 14.36 -6.85
CA ASP A 307 -24.47 15.43 -7.81
C ASP A 307 -23.31 16.45 -7.85
N SER A 308 -23.23 17.25 -8.92
CA SER A 308 -22.28 18.37 -8.99
C SER A 308 -22.54 19.44 -7.91
N LYS A 309 -23.81 19.68 -7.58
CA LYS A 309 -24.29 20.53 -6.49
C LYS A 309 -25.56 19.93 -5.90
N ALA A 310 -25.87 20.27 -4.65
CA ALA A 310 -27.04 19.76 -3.95
C ALA A 310 -28.34 20.00 -4.75
N GLY A 311 -29.06 18.92 -5.08
CA GLY A 311 -30.33 18.96 -5.80
C GLY A 311 -30.24 19.06 -7.33
N ASN A 312 -29.04 19.13 -7.94
CA ASN A 312 -28.90 19.22 -9.40
C ASN A 312 -29.45 17.99 -10.15
N SER A 313 -29.57 16.85 -9.48
CA SER A 313 -30.09 15.59 -10.05
C SER A 313 -29.31 15.12 -11.29
N ASP A 314 -28.01 15.41 -11.34
CA ASP A 314 -27.13 15.12 -12.47
C ASP A 314 -26.25 13.88 -12.28
N GLN A 315 -26.16 13.35 -11.05
CA GLN A 315 -25.31 12.22 -10.67
C GLN A 315 -23.87 12.37 -11.20
N LYS A 316 -23.26 13.54 -11.04
CA LYS A 316 -21.92 13.82 -11.59
C LYS A 316 -20.87 12.75 -11.21
N TYR A 317 -20.92 12.21 -10.00
CA TYR A 317 -19.98 11.18 -9.54
C TYR A 317 -20.68 9.91 -9.07
N LEU A 318 -19.97 8.79 -9.21
CA LEU A 318 -20.28 7.51 -8.57
C LEU A 318 -19.08 7.10 -7.70
N ILE A 319 -19.32 6.95 -6.41
CA ILE A 319 -18.33 6.59 -5.39
C ILE A 319 -18.74 5.33 -4.61
N GLY A 320 -17.79 4.67 -3.96
CA GLY A 320 -18.05 3.51 -3.10
C GLY A 320 -16.79 2.91 -2.49
N GLU A 321 -16.98 1.90 -1.65
CA GLU A 321 -15.93 1.05 -1.05
C GLU A 321 -16.18 -0.41 -1.39
N ALA A 322 -15.14 -1.10 -1.87
CA ALA A 322 -15.17 -2.53 -2.14
C ALA A 322 -14.20 -3.23 -1.18
N LYS A 323 -14.63 -4.35 -0.58
CA LYS A 323 -13.80 -5.10 0.37
C LYS A 323 -14.00 -6.60 0.25
N SER A 324 -12.90 -7.35 0.19
CA SER A 324 -12.85 -8.81 0.40
C SER A 324 -12.13 -9.12 1.71
N ASP A 325 -11.93 -10.41 2.00
CA ASP A 325 -11.07 -10.86 3.10
C ASP A 325 -9.62 -10.39 2.93
N ASN A 326 -9.10 -10.31 1.70
CA ASN A 326 -7.67 -10.06 1.43
C ASN A 326 -7.34 -8.68 0.87
N TRP A 327 -8.30 -7.94 0.31
CA TRP A 327 -8.07 -6.59 -0.22
C TRP A 327 -9.23 -5.63 0.07
N GLN A 328 -8.93 -4.33 -0.04
CA GLN A 328 -9.88 -3.23 0.09
C GLN A 328 -9.59 -2.20 -1.00
N ALA A 329 -10.62 -1.50 -1.44
CA ALA A 329 -10.51 -0.35 -2.33
C ALA A 329 -11.57 0.70 -2.03
N ILE A 330 -11.26 1.93 -2.43
CA ILE A 330 -12.25 2.96 -2.69
C ILE A 330 -12.30 3.30 -4.17
N MET A 331 -13.46 3.73 -4.63
CA MET A 331 -13.70 4.15 -6.00
C MET A 331 -14.28 5.55 -6.04
N VAL A 332 -13.78 6.37 -6.96
CA VAL A 332 -14.38 7.62 -7.40
C VAL A 332 -14.36 7.62 -8.93
N SER A 333 -15.53 7.80 -9.54
CA SER A 333 -15.69 7.91 -11.00
C SER A 333 -16.61 9.06 -11.36
N GLU A 334 -16.43 9.65 -12.55
CA GLU A 334 -17.14 10.85 -13.00
C GLU A 334 -17.92 10.58 -14.30
N LYS A 335 -19.18 11.04 -14.35
CA LYS A 335 -20.09 10.89 -15.49
C LYS A 335 -19.52 11.62 -16.73
N LYS A 336 -19.66 11.00 -17.90
CA LYS A 336 -19.20 11.51 -19.21
C LYS A 336 -20.34 11.94 -20.12
#